data_AF-A0A7S4HVP9-F1
#
_entry.id   AF-A0A7S4HVP9-F1
#
_cell.length_a   1.000
_cell.length_b   1.000
_cell.length_c   1.000
_cell.angle_alpha   90.00
_cell.angle_beta   90.00
_cell.angle_gamma   90.00
#
_symmetry.space_group_name_H-M   'P 1'
#
loop_
_entity.id
_entity.type
_entity.pdbx_description
1 polymer ?
#
loop_
_entity_poly.entity_id
_entity_poly.type
_entity_poly.pdbx_seq_one_letter_code
_entity_poly.pdbx_strand_id
1 'polypeptide(L)'
;AHTIVQHRKLTYQSFIDADVVIYSHKFLASNVSYANSPNRTNPKLSTKCPWVHKVGWHRVIVDEGHEVLPTPNIEIELYKSNYRWYVTGTPIPNGSSSLDLALEFLNCEFEHRKEAALLADCVAYQAVKRSVFWRNTKQSVGDQVEI
;
A
#
# COMPACT_ATOMS: atom_id res chain seq x y z
N ALA A 1 6.30 -24.80 -1.94
CA ALA A 1 6.93 -24.57 -3.27
C ALA A 1 6.49 -23.22 -3.77
N HIS A 2 7.42 -22.32 -4.13
CA HIS A 2 7.07 -21.02 -4.71
C HIS A 2 6.99 -21.16 -6.23
N THR A 3 5.84 -20.81 -6.81
CA THR A 3 5.63 -20.88 -8.27
C THR A 3 5.62 -19.46 -8.84
N ILE A 4 6.62 -19.12 -9.65
CA ILE A 4 6.63 -17.86 -10.39
C ILE A 4 5.85 -18.07 -11.69
N VAL A 5 4.72 -17.37 -11.83
CA VAL A 5 3.83 -17.46 -12.99
C VAL A 5 3.65 -16.08 -13.62
N GLN A 6 3.63 -16.04 -14.95
CA GLN A 6 3.28 -14.80 -15.65
C GLN A 6 1.85 -14.38 -15.33
N HIS A 7 1.62 -13.11 -14.96
CA HIS A 7 0.30 -12.56 -14.63
C HIS A 7 -0.81 -12.95 -15.63
N ARG A 8 -0.49 -12.85 -16.93
CA ARG A 8 -1.43 -13.19 -18.02
C ARG A 8 -1.90 -14.64 -18.06
N LYS A 9 -1.23 -15.53 -17.33
CA LYS A 9 -1.57 -16.96 -17.23
C LYS A 9 -2.36 -17.28 -15.96
N LEU A 10 -2.36 -16.38 -14.97
CA LEU A 10 -3.11 -16.54 -13.73
C LEU A 10 -4.60 -16.35 -13.99
N THR A 11 -5.40 -17.24 -13.41
CA THR A 11 -6.86 -17.09 -13.33
C THR A 11 -7.24 -16.34 -12.07
N TYR A 12 -8.46 -15.80 -12.01
CA TYR A 12 -9.01 -15.26 -10.76
C TYR A 12 -9.05 -16.29 -9.64
N GLN A 13 -9.34 -17.56 -9.95
CA GLN A 13 -9.33 -18.65 -8.96
C GLN A 13 -7.95 -18.80 -8.31
N SER A 14 -6.90 -18.97 -9.12
CA SER A 14 -5.52 -19.11 -8.62
C SER A 14 -5.06 -17.89 -7.84
N PHE A 15 -5.63 -16.72 -8.14
CA PHE A 15 -5.34 -15.47 -7.46
C PHE A 15 -5.99 -15.38 -6.08
N ILE A 16 -7.24 -15.85 -5.96
CA ILE A 16 -7.99 -15.89 -4.69
C ILE A 16 -7.48 -17.01 -3.77
N ASP A 17 -7.06 -18.14 -4.35
CA ASP A 17 -6.52 -19.27 -3.59
C ASP A 17 -5.11 -19.00 -3.03
N ALA A 18 -4.47 -17.92 -3.44
CA ALA A 18 -3.15 -17.55 -2.95
C ALA A 18 -3.24 -16.86 -1.59
N ASP A 19 -2.41 -17.29 -0.63
CA ASP A 19 -2.30 -16.62 0.68
C ASP A 19 -1.63 -15.25 0.57
N VAL A 20 -0.65 -15.13 -0.34
CA VAL A 20 0.16 -13.92 -0.53
C VAL A 20 0.38 -13.68 -2.01
N VAL A 21 0.18 -12.44 -2.43
CA VAL A 21 0.48 -11.98 -3.79
C VAL A 21 1.41 -10.78 -3.72
N ILE A 22 2.49 -10.82 -4.51
CA ILE A 22 3.52 -9.78 -4.54
C ILE A 22 3.59 -9.19 -5.94
N TYR A 23 3.55 -7.85 -6.01
CA TYR A 23 3.72 -7.09 -7.25
C TYR A 23 4.79 -6.02 -7.07
N SER A 24 5.47 -5.69 -8.17
CA SER A 24 6.29 -4.48 -8.22
C SER A 24 5.43 -3.27 -8.51
N HIS A 25 5.76 -2.12 -7.94
CA HIS A 25 5.08 -0.86 -8.22
C HIS A 25 5.13 -0.52 -9.73
N LYS A 26 6.24 -0.84 -10.41
CA LYS A 26 6.39 -0.67 -11.87
C LYS A 26 5.33 -1.44 -12.65
N PHE A 27 5.01 -2.67 -12.23
CA PHE A 27 3.95 -3.45 -12.85
C PHE A 27 2.59 -2.76 -12.67
N LEU A 28 2.29 -2.24 -11.49
CA LEU A 28 1.03 -1.55 -11.22
C LEU A 28 0.92 -0.26 -12.04
N ALA A 29 1.96 0.57 -12.06
CA ALA A 29 2.00 1.83 -12.80
C ALA A 29 1.89 1.63 -14.33
N SER A 30 2.52 0.59 -14.86
CA SER A 30 2.53 0.30 -16.30
C SER A 30 1.20 -0.22 -16.86
N ASN A 31 0.32 -0.75 -15.99
CA ASN A 31 -0.89 -1.44 -16.41
C ASN A 31 -2.17 -0.65 -16.05
N VAL A 32 -2.18 0.64 -16.37
CA VAL A 32 -3.37 1.53 -16.28
C VAL A 32 -4.58 0.93 -17.02
N SER A 33 -4.33 0.08 -18.03
CA SER A 33 -5.33 -0.69 -18.77
C SER A 33 -6.21 -1.58 -17.88
N TYR A 34 -5.75 -1.97 -16.68
CA TYR A 34 -6.58 -2.72 -15.73
C TYR A 34 -7.49 -1.83 -14.91
N ALA A 35 -7.13 -0.57 -14.63
CA ALA A 35 -7.97 0.38 -13.88
C ALA A 35 -9.14 0.91 -14.73
N ASN A 36 -8.94 1.07 -16.05
CA ASN A 36 -9.88 1.72 -16.96
C ASN A 36 -10.93 0.80 -17.62
N SER A 37 -11.49 -0.20 -16.92
CA SER A 37 -12.64 -0.96 -17.43
C SER A 37 -13.90 -0.66 -16.62
N PRO A 38 -14.73 0.33 -17.01
CA PRO A 38 -15.79 0.85 -16.15
C PRO A 38 -17.02 -0.04 -16.05
N ASN A 39 -17.16 -1.11 -16.85
CA ASN A 39 -18.44 -1.80 -17.01
C ASN A 39 -18.32 -3.24 -17.48
N ARG A 40 -17.68 -4.13 -16.71
CA ARG A 40 -17.77 -5.56 -16.98
C ARG A 40 -18.15 -6.33 -15.71
N THR A 41 -19.11 -7.22 -15.92
CA THR A 41 -19.66 -8.24 -15.03
C THR A 41 -18.60 -8.88 -14.13
N ASN A 42 -19.04 -9.40 -12.97
CA ASN A 42 -18.19 -10.22 -12.10
C ASN A 42 -17.44 -11.26 -12.94
N PRO A 43 -16.10 -11.16 -13.04
CA PRO A 43 -15.34 -12.02 -13.91
C PRO A 43 -15.48 -13.46 -13.43
N LYS A 44 -15.69 -14.39 -14.36
CA LYS A 44 -15.69 -15.83 -14.02
C LYS A 44 -14.33 -16.18 -13.41
N LEU A 45 -14.32 -17.05 -12.40
CA LEU A 45 -13.08 -17.45 -11.70
C LEU A 45 -12.04 -18.09 -12.63
N SER A 46 -12.46 -18.67 -13.76
CA SER A 46 -11.58 -19.22 -14.81
C SER A 46 -10.96 -18.16 -15.73
N THR A 47 -11.41 -16.91 -15.67
CA THR A 47 -10.89 -15.80 -16.49
C THR A 47 -9.44 -15.52 -16.12
N LYS A 48 -8.58 -15.30 -17.12
CA LYS A 48 -7.17 -14.96 -16.92
C LYS A 48 -6.95 -13.45 -16.80
N CYS A 49 -5.76 -13.06 -16.35
CA CYS A 49 -5.36 -11.65 -16.16
C CYS A 49 -6.21 -10.95 -15.10
N PRO A 50 -6.12 -11.37 -13.82
CA PRO A 50 -6.97 -10.81 -12.77
C PRO A 50 -6.76 -9.31 -12.60
N TRP A 51 -7.84 -8.59 -12.31
CA TRP A 51 -7.80 -7.17 -11.96
C TRP A 51 -7.59 -7.05 -10.46
N VAL A 52 -6.36 -6.76 -10.09
CA VAL A 52 -5.86 -6.76 -8.70
C VAL A 52 -6.70 -5.85 -7.78
N HIS A 53 -7.17 -4.70 -8.28
CA HIS A 53 -7.97 -3.74 -7.52
C HIS A 53 -9.44 -4.19 -7.28
N LYS A 54 -9.94 -5.23 -7.98
CA LYS A 54 -11.29 -5.78 -7.75
C LYS A 54 -11.33 -6.84 -6.65
N VAL A 55 -10.17 -7.28 -6.18
CA VAL A 55 -10.05 -8.28 -5.14
C VAL A 55 -10.17 -7.60 -3.77
N GLY A 56 -10.98 -8.18 -2.88
CA GLY A 56 -11.07 -7.73 -1.49
C GLY A 56 -9.90 -8.30 -0.71
N TRP A 57 -8.94 -7.45 -0.35
CA TRP A 57 -7.72 -7.87 0.32
C TRP A 57 -7.91 -7.94 1.83
N HIS A 58 -7.38 -8.97 2.48
CA HIS A 58 -7.28 -8.94 3.93
C HIS A 58 -6.30 -7.85 4.38
N ARG A 59 -5.14 -7.76 3.72
CA ARG A 59 -4.10 -6.76 4.00
C ARG A 59 -3.43 -6.29 2.73
N VAL A 60 -3.17 -4.97 2.64
CA VAL A 60 -2.29 -4.38 1.62
C VAL A 60 -1.06 -3.84 2.34
N ILE A 61 0.12 -4.23 1.87
CA ILE A 61 1.41 -3.78 2.39
C ILE A 61 2.12 -3.05 1.27
N VAL A 62 2.53 -1.81 1.54
CA VAL A 62 3.38 -1.06 0.63
C VAL A 62 4.77 -1.00 1.25
N ASP A 63 5.69 -1.72 0.63
CA ASP A 63 7.12 -1.65 0.94
C ASP A 63 7.76 -0.47 0.23
N GLU A 64 8.74 0.15 0.88
CA GLU A 64 9.31 1.45 0.52
C GLU A 64 8.24 2.46 0.09
N GLY A 65 7.21 2.62 0.91
CA GLY A 65 6.01 3.36 0.52
C GLY A 65 6.26 4.81 0.13
N HIS A 66 7.37 5.40 0.59
CA HIS A 66 7.79 6.74 0.21
C HIS A 66 8.18 6.87 -1.28
N GLU A 67 8.56 5.77 -1.94
CA GLU A 67 8.80 5.70 -3.39
C GLU A 67 7.52 5.33 -4.15
N VAL A 68 6.72 4.43 -3.59
CA VAL A 68 5.55 3.84 -4.28
C VAL A 68 4.37 4.80 -4.34
N LEU A 69 3.97 5.41 -3.22
CA LEU A 69 2.78 6.26 -3.16
C LEU A 69 2.82 7.48 -4.10
N PRO A 70 3.95 8.19 -4.28
CA PRO A 70 4.00 9.29 -5.24
C PRO A 70 4.14 8.84 -6.71
N THR A 71 4.24 7.53 -6.99
CA THR A 71 4.41 7.05 -8.36
C THR A 71 3.15 7.31 -9.19
N PRO A 72 3.24 8.03 -10.32
CA PRO A 72 2.09 8.30 -11.17
C PRO A 72 1.40 7.02 -11.66
N ASN A 73 0.08 7.09 -11.82
CA ASN A 73 -0.78 6.00 -12.29
C ASN A 73 -0.88 4.78 -11.35
N ILE A 74 -0.42 4.89 -10.10
CA ILE A 74 -0.75 3.92 -9.06
C ILE A 74 -1.90 4.48 -8.23
N GLU A 75 -3.12 4.03 -8.53
CA GLU A 75 -4.31 4.37 -7.74
C GLU A 75 -4.45 3.37 -6.58
N ILE A 76 -3.58 3.48 -5.58
CA ILE A 76 -3.52 2.55 -4.44
C ILE A 76 -4.80 2.60 -3.59
N GLU A 77 -5.57 3.67 -3.70
CA GLU A 77 -6.85 3.88 -3.04
C GLU A 77 -7.90 2.88 -3.54
N LEU A 78 -7.80 2.42 -4.79
CA LEU A 78 -8.72 1.44 -5.37
C LEU A 78 -8.63 0.05 -4.72
N TYR A 79 -7.53 -0.26 -4.03
CA TYR A 79 -7.28 -1.58 -3.44
C TYR A 79 -7.96 -1.71 -2.08
N LYS A 80 -9.22 -2.14 -2.09
CA LYS A 80 -10.01 -2.36 -0.88
C LYS A 80 -9.32 -3.38 0.04
N SER A 81 -9.15 -3.00 1.32
CA SER A 81 -8.50 -3.86 2.31
C SER A 81 -8.98 -3.59 3.73
N ASN A 82 -8.90 -4.61 4.59
CA ASN A 82 -9.21 -4.49 6.03
C ASN A 82 -8.06 -3.86 6.81
N TYR A 83 -6.82 -4.17 6.41
CA TYR A 83 -5.59 -3.69 7.04
C TYR A 83 -4.63 -3.11 6.01
N ARG A 84 -3.95 -2.02 6.37
CA ARG A 84 -2.98 -1.35 5.50
C ARG A 84 -1.69 -1.05 6.25
N TRP A 85 -0.56 -1.47 5.68
CA TRP A 85 0.75 -1.25 6.27
C TRP A 85 1.62 -0.42 5.33
N TYR A 86 2.09 0.71 5.83
CA TYR A 86 3.06 1.58 5.17
C TYR A 86 4.43 1.29 5.77
N VAL A 87 5.32 0.70 4.99
CA VAL A 87 6.65 0.27 5.43
C VAL A 87 7.70 1.09 4.68
N THR A 88 8.59 1.74 5.42
CA THR A 88 9.66 2.58 4.84
C THR A 88 10.72 2.91 5.89
N GLY A 89 11.98 3.01 5.46
CA GLY A 89 13.07 3.55 6.29
C GLY A 89 13.05 5.08 6.42
N THR A 90 12.34 5.75 5.52
CA THR A 90 12.28 7.22 5.35
C THR A 90 10.81 7.62 5.24
N PRO A 91 10.07 7.75 6.34
CA PRO A 91 8.63 8.01 6.30
C PRO A 91 8.25 9.40 5.77
N ILE A 92 9.16 10.39 5.88
CA ILE A 92 8.90 11.79 5.58
C ILE A 92 10.06 12.38 4.75
N PRO A 93 10.35 11.86 3.54
CA PRO A 93 11.46 12.37 2.74
C PRO A 93 11.21 13.79 2.22
N ASN A 94 9.94 14.17 1.97
CA ASN A 94 9.55 15.46 1.39
C ASN A 94 8.66 16.29 2.35
N GLY A 95 8.84 16.15 3.65
CA GLY A 95 8.04 16.88 4.65
C GLY A 95 6.56 16.44 4.66
N SER A 96 5.66 17.38 4.96
CA SER A 96 4.22 17.15 5.13
C SER A 96 3.56 16.43 3.96
N SER A 97 3.98 16.71 2.72
CA SER A 97 3.44 16.03 1.52
C SER A 97 3.56 14.50 1.55
N SER A 98 4.68 13.97 2.06
CA SER A 98 4.88 12.52 2.22
C SER A 98 4.02 11.94 3.34
N LEU A 99 3.82 12.72 4.40
CA LEU A 99 2.96 12.34 5.51
C LEU A 99 1.49 12.29 5.05
N ASP A 100 1.03 13.27 4.27
CA ASP A 100 -0.33 13.31 3.73
C ASP A 100 -0.64 12.05 2.90
N LEU A 101 0.26 11.69 1.98
CA LEU A 101 0.12 10.47 1.17
C LEU A 101 0.09 9.20 2.03
N ALA A 102 0.96 9.11 3.04
CA ALA A 102 0.97 7.97 3.95
C ALA A 102 -0.34 7.86 4.75
N LEU A 103 -0.87 8.98 5.24
CA LEU A 103 -2.11 9.03 6.01
C LEU A 103 -3.35 8.74 5.16
N GLU A 104 -3.36 9.25 3.93
CA GLU A 104 -4.37 8.91 2.93
C GLU A 104 -4.35 7.41 2.62
N PHE A 105 -3.17 6.84 2.34
CA PHE A 105 -3.05 5.41 2.13
C PHE A 105 -3.53 4.59 3.34
N LEU A 106 -3.21 5.01 4.56
CA LEU A 106 -3.62 4.33 5.80
C LEU A 106 -5.11 4.54 6.15
N ASN A 107 -5.87 5.27 5.34
CA ASN A 107 -7.25 5.68 5.62
C ASN A 107 -7.40 6.35 7.00
N CYS A 108 -6.42 7.17 7.40
CA CYS A 108 -6.53 7.97 8.61
C CYS A 108 -7.38 9.21 8.34
N GLU A 109 -8.63 9.18 8.79
CA GLU A 109 -9.52 10.35 8.75
C GLU A 109 -9.18 11.30 9.90
N PHE A 110 -8.91 12.57 9.58
CA PHE A 110 -8.73 13.64 10.56
C PHE A 110 -9.83 14.68 10.32
N GLU A 111 -10.72 14.86 11.30
CA GLU A 111 -11.91 15.72 11.20
C GLU A 111 -11.59 17.21 10.93
N HIS A 112 -10.34 17.66 11.14
CA HIS A 112 -9.98 19.08 11.12
C HIS A 112 -8.76 19.41 10.23
N ARG A 113 -8.72 18.86 9.01
CA ARG A 113 -7.61 19.08 8.05
C ARG A 113 -7.41 20.55 7.60
N LYS A 114 -8.28 21.50 8.00
CA LYS A 114 -8.28 22.89 7.50
C LYS A 114 -7.75 23.96 8.48
N GLU A 115 -7.55 23.69 9.77
CA GLU A 115 -7.34 24.76 10.76
C GLU A 115 -5.97 24.81 11.44
N ALA A 116 -5.00 24.00 11.05
CA ALA A 116 -3.77 23.90 11.84
C ALA A 116 -2.50 23.62 11.02
N ALA A 117 -2.23 24.46 10.03
CA ALA A 117 -1.16 24.25 9.06
C ALA A 117 0.30 24.29 9.59
N LEU A 118 0.55 24.39 10.90
CA LEU A 118 1.91 24.33 11.48
C LEU A 118 1.95 23.67 12.88
N LEU A 119 0.94 23.93 13.73
CA LEU A 119 0.81 23.29 15.04
C LEU A 119 0.16 21.89 14.97
N ALA A 120 -0.74 21.64 14.01
CA ALA A 120 -1.23 20.28 13.79
C ALA A 120 -0.19 19.41 13.11
N ASP A 121 0.79 19.93 12.38
CA ASP A 121 1.86 19.07 11.88
C ASP A 121 2.59 18.39 13.04
N CYS A 122 2.89 19.11 14.11
CA CYS A 122 3.54 18.51 15.28
C CYS A 122 2.57 17.62 16.09
N VAL A 123 1.34 18.08 16.35
CA VAL A 123 0.37 17.29 17.14
C VAL A 123 -0.13 16.06 16.37
N ALA A 124 -0.47 16.20 15.08
CA ALA A 124 -0.84 15.10 14.21
C ALA A 124 0.35 14.16 13.98
N TYR A 125 1.57 14.67 13.79
CA TYR A 125 2.75 13.81 13.75
C TYR A 125 2.91 12.99 15.03
N GLN A 126 2.77 13.61 16.20
CA GLN A 126 2.85 12.88 17.48
C GLN A 126 1.69 11.91 17.67
N ALA A 127 0.47 12.27 17.24
CA ALA A 127 -0.69 11.40 17.28
C ALA A 127 -0.48 10.19 16.37
N VAL A 128 -0.10 10.40 15.12
CA VAL A 128 0.25 9.36 14.15
C VAL A 128 1.36 8.48 14.70
N LYS A 129 2.44 9.06 15.21
CA LYS A 129 3.56 8.31 15.81
C LYS A 129 3.14 7.41 16.97
N ARG A 130 2.09 7.77 17.73
CA ARG A 130 1.51 6.93 18.79
C ARG A 130 0.57 5.86 18.26
N SER A 131 -0.08 6.13 17.13
CA SER A 131 -1.06 5.25 16.50
C SER A 131 -0.44 4.24 15.52
N VAL A 132 0.78 4.49 15.05
CA VAL A 132 1.50 3.61 14.12
C VAL A 132 2.68 2.92 14.82
N PHE A 133 2.97 1.69 14.40
CA PHE A 133 4.20 1.03 14.84
C PHE A 133 5.40 1.70 14.18
N TRP A 134 6.10 2.53 14.96
CA TRP A 134 7.31 3.22 14.52
C TRP A 134 8.53 2.60 15.19
N ARG A 135 9.37 1.90 14.43
CA ARG A 135 10.65 1.34 14.93
C ARG A 135 11.83 1.97 14.19
N ASN A 136 12.72 2.64 14.91
CA ASN A 136 13.99 3.09 14.37
C ASN A 136 15.00 1.93 14.46
N THR A 137 15.40 1.38 13.31
CA THR A 137 16.29 0.21 13.24
C THR A 137 17.77 0.53 13.46
N LYS A 138 18.16 1.82 13.56
CA LYS A 138 19.56 2.19 13.86
C LYS A 138 19.96 1.93 15.32
N GLN A 139 19.00 1.87 16.25
CA GLN A 139 19.27 1.45 17.63
C GLN A 139 19.37 -0.07 17.78
N SER A 140 18.72 -0.85 16.91
CA SER A 140 18.69 -2.31 17.04
C SER A 140 19.95 -3.02 16.56
N VAL A 141 20.92 -2.32 15.97
CA VAL A 141 22.19 -2.93 15.53
C VAL A 141 23.16 -3.16 16.70
N GLY A 142 22.98 -2.47 17.83
CA GLY A 142 23.80 -2.65 19.04
C GLY A 142 23.44 -3.90 19.86
N ASP A 143 22.16 -4.32 19.81
CA ASP A 143 21.63 -5.40 20.65
C ASP A 143 21.29 -6.68 19.85
N GLN A 144 21.62 -6.73 18.57
CA GLN A 144 21.35 -7.89 17.69
C GLN A 144 22.64 -8.65 17.34
N VAL A 145 23.36 -9.13 18.36
CA VAL A 145 24.22 -10.31 18.24
C VAL A 145 24.04 -11.13 19.51
N GLU A 146 23.05 -12.01 19.50
CA GLU A 146 23.06 -13.34 20.15
C GLU A 146 21.70 -14.01 19.88
N ILE A 147 21.60 -14.71 18.74
CA ILE A 147 20.82 -15.94 18.59
C ILE A 147 21.66 -16.90 17.75
#